data_AF-A0A0S8GSL4-F1
#
_entry.id   AF-A0A0S8GSL4-F1
#
_cell.length_a   1.000
_cell.length_b   1.000
_cell.length_c   1.000
_cell.angle_alpha   90.00
_cell.angle_beta   90.00
_cell.angle_gamma   90.00
#
_symmetry.space_group_name_H-M   'P 1'
#
loop_
_entity.id
_entity.type
_entity.pdbx_description
1 polymer ?
#
loop_
_entity_poly.entity_id
_entity_poly.type
_entity_poly.pdbx_seq_one_letter_code
_entity_poly.pdbx_strand_id
1 'polypeptide(L)' 'MATILIGIDDTDNAASRGTGFLARQLFRQCQNRQLRPLGVTRHQFLIDPRIPYTSHNSGA' A
#
# COMPACT_ATOMS: atom_id res chain seq x y z
N MET A 1 2.55 3.08 -24.58
CA MET A 1 3.23 2.98 -23.27
C MET A 1 2.46 2.01 -22.40
N ALA A 2 3.14 1.14 -21.67
CA ALA A 2 2.50 0.19 -20.77
C ALA A 2 2.32 0.82 -19.39
N THR A 3 1.17 0.55 -18.75
CA THR A 3 0.92 0.89 -17.35
C THR A 3 1.32 -0.28 -16.47
N ILE A 4 2.10 -0.03 -15.42
CA ILE A 4 2.49 -1.04 -14.44
C ILE A 4 1.68 -0.79 -13.16
N LEU A 5 1.00 -1.83 -12.69
CA LEU A 5 0.33 -1.84 -11.39
C LEU A 5 1.24 -2.52 -10.38
N ILE A 6 1.34 -1.95 -9.19
CA ILE A 6 2.16 -2.46 -8.08
C ILE A 6 1.22 -2.64 -6.89
N GLY A 7 1.16 -3.85 -6.33
CA GLY A 7 0.43 -4.13 -5.10
C GLY A 7 1.37 -4.20 -3.90
N ILE A 8 0.96 -3.63 -2.77
CA ILE A 8 1.71 -3.68 -1.50
C ILE A 8 0.76 -4.16 -0.39
N ASP A 9 1.25 -5.04 0.47
CA ASP A 9 0.50 -5.60 1.61
C ASP A 9 1.44 -6.00 2.76
N ASP A 10 0.87 -6.23 3.95
CA ASP A 10 1.50 -6.82 5.14
C ASP A 10 2.82 -6.14 5.54
N THR A 11 2.78 -4.81 5.68
CA THR A 11 3.96 -4.01 5.97
C THR A 11 3.98 -3.38 7.36
N ASP A 12 2.85 -3.38 8.07
CA ASP A 12 2.80 -2.90 9.44
C ASP A 12 3.30 -3.92 10.46
N ASN A 13 3.87 -3.38 11.52
CA ASN A 13 4.04 -4.07 12.79
C ASN A 13 3.71 -3.08 13.91
N ALA A 14 3.83 -3.52 15.17
CA ALA A 14 3.49 -2.71 16.34
C ALA A 14 4.26 -1.37 16.44
N ALA A 15 5.40 -1.23 15.75
CA ALA A 15 6.26 -0.04 15.82
C ALA A 15 6.37 0.73 14.49
N SER A 16 5.77 0.25 13.40
CA SER A 16 5.90 0.84 12.06
C SER A 16 4.59 1.41 11.52
N ARG A 17 4.69 2.26 10.50
CA ARG A 17 3.52 2.72 9.75
C ARG A 17 3.19 1.71 8.66
N GLY A 18 1.91 1.40 8.50
CA GLY A 18 1.46 0.36 7.57
C GLY A 18 1.38 0.75 6.10
N THR A 19 0.77 -0.17 5.35
CA THR A 19 0.79 -0.27 3.88
C THR A 19 0.48 1.03 3.16
N GLY A 20 -0.59 1.73 3.54
CA GLY A 20 -0.94 2.98 2.88
C GLY A 20 0.05 4.13 3.10
N PHE A 21 0.79 4.13 4.21
CA PHE A 21 1.86 5.12 4.39
C PHE A 21 3.04 4.83 3.46
N LEU A 22 3.46 3.56 3.38
CA LEU A 22 4.55 3.15 2.50
C LEU A 22 4.21 3.32 1.02
N ALA A 23 2.97 3.05 0.60
CA ALA A 23 2.53 3.30 -0.77
C ALA A 23 2.65 4.78 -1.17
N ARG A 24 2.26 5.71 -0.28
CA ARG A 24 2.47 7.16 -0.50
C ARG A 24 3.96 7.54 -0.49
N GLN A 25 4.77 6.86 0.31
CA GLN A 25 6.22 7.07 0.29
C GLN A 25 6.83 6.60 -1.03
N LEU A 26 6.44 5.42 -1.53
CA LEU A 26 6.85 4.91 -2.84
C LEU A 26 6.46 5.90 -3.96
N PHE A 27 5.23 6.39 -3.95
CA PHE A 27 4.77 7.42 -4.90
C PHE A 27 5.71 8.63 -4.93
N ARG A 28 6.04 9.20 -3.75
CA ARG A 28 6.99 10.32 -3.65
C ARG A 28 8.39 9.93 -4.14
N GLN A 29 8.86 8.73 -3.81
CA GLN A 29 10.17 8.24 -4.25
C GLN A 29 10.25 8.04 -5.78
N CYS A 30 9.14 7.67 -6.43
CA CYS A 30 9.03 7.62 -7.88
C CYS A 30 9.09 9.02 -8.49
N GLN A 31 8.34 9.98 -7.94
CA GLN A 31 8.39 11.38 -8.39
C GLN A 31 9.81 11.96 -8.27
N ASN A 32 10.50 11.71 -7.15
CA ASN A 32 11.87 12.17 -6.93
C ASN A 32 12.89 11.58 -7.93
N ARG A 33 12.58 10.43 -8.54
CA ARG A 33 13.38 9.78 -9.59
C ARG A 33 12.90 10.13 -11.01
N GLN A 34 12.10 11.20 -11.15
CA GLN A 34 11.52 11.64 -12.41
C GLN A 34 10.69 10.55 -13.14
N LEU A 35 10.17 9.57 -12.39
CA LEU A 35 9.16 8.64 -12.90
C LEU A 35 7.78 9.31 -12.94
N ARG A 36 6.82 8.68 -13.62
CA ARG A 36 5.45 9.19 -13.78
C ARG A 36 4.43 8.30 -13.04
N PRO A 37 4.40 8.30 -11.70
CA PRO A 37 3.38 7.55 -10.97
C PRO A 37 2.01 8.20 -11.19
N LEU A 38 0.96 7.37 -11.38
CA LEU A 38 -0.39 7.86 -11.70
C LEU A 38 -1.24 8.13 -10.45
N GLY A 39 -1.05 7.34 -9.38
CA GLY A 39 -1.80 7.49 -8.14
C GLY A 39 -1.52 6.37 -7.15
N VAL A 40 -2.15 6.47 -5.99
CA VAL A 40 -2.18 5.42 -4.95
C VAL A 40 -3.63 5.18 -4.58
N THR A 41 -4.04 3.91 -4.60
CA THR A 41 -5.35 3.46 -4.12
C THR A 41 -5.20 2.72 -2.79
N ARG A 42 -6.31 2.54 -2.06
CA ARG A 42 -6.37 1.68 -0.88
C ARG A 42 -7.55 0.75 -1.06
N HIS A 43 -7.34 -0.53 -0.79
CA HIS A 43 -8.34 -1.57 -0.99
C HIS A 43 -8.58 -2.31 0.31
N GLN A 44 -9.81 -2.25 0.81
CA GLN A 44 -10.25 -3.05 1.95
C GLN A 44 -10.40 -4.50 1.48
N PHE A 45 -9.71 -5.42 2.13
CA PHE A 45 -9.90 -6.86 1.90
C PHE A 45 -11.11 -7.37 2.68
N LEU A 46 -11.41 -8.66 2.51
CA LEU A 46 -12.50 -9.31 3.22
C LEU A 46 -12.37 -9.11 4.74
N ILE A 47 -13.44 -8.63 5.36
CA ILE A 47 -13.57 -8.56 6.81
C ILE A 47 -14.35 -9.81 7.22
N ASP A 48 -13.65 -10.75 7.86
CA ASP A 48 -14.22 -11.98 8.38
C ASP A 48 -13.58 -12.27 9.75
N PRO A 49 -14.37 -12.64 10.79
CA PRO A 49 -13.85 -12.96 12.12
C PRO A 49 -12.80 -14.09 12.14
N ARG A 50 -12.75 -14.92 11.11
CA ARG A 50 -11.79 -16.03 10.96
C ARG A 50 -10.45 -15.59 10.37
N ILE A 51 -10.33 -14.34 9.91
CA ILE A 51 -9.10 -13.79 9.36
C ILE A 51 -8.49 -12.84 10.39
N PRO A 52 -7.44 -13.26 11.13
CA PRO A 52 -6.76 -12.37 12.06
C PRO A 52 -5.91 -11.34 11.31
N TYR A 53 -5.95 -10.09 11.77
CA TYR A 53 -5.11 -9.01 11.26
C TYR A 53 -4.72 -8.06 12.40
N THR A 54 -3.68 -7.26 12.20
CA THR A 54 -3.11 -6.33 13.19
C THR A 54 -4.01 -5.13 13.45
N SER A 55 -4.31 -4.37 12.40
CA SER A 55 -5.03 -3.09 12.49
C SER A 55 -6.14 -2.96 11.45
N HIS A 56 -5.82 -3.16 10.17
CA HIS A 56 -6.78 -3.19 9.06
C HIS A 56 -6.33 -4.23 8.04
N ASN A 57 -7.22 -5.14 7.68
CA ASN A 57 -6.97 -6.08 6.59
C ASN A 57 -7.09 -5.34 5.24
N SER A 58 -6.01 -4.72 4.75
CA SER A 58 -6.06 -3.86 3.57
C SER A 58 -4.74 -3.75 2.83
N GLY A 59 -4.82 -3.72 1.50
CA GLY A 59 -3.69 -3.45 0.61
C GLY A 59 -3.69 -2.03 0.05
N ALA A 60 -2.64 -1.71 -0.71
CA ALA A 60 -2.52 -0.49 -1.50
C ALA A 60 -2.05 -0.78 -2.93
#